data_AF-A0A7S4IPP5-F1
#
_entry.id   AF-A0A7S4IPP5-F1
#
_cell.length_a   1.000
_cell.length_b   1.000
_cell.length_c   1.000
_cell.angle_alpha   90.00
_cell.angle_beta   90.00
_cell.angle_gamma   90.00
#
_symmetry.space_group_name_H-M   'P 1'
#
loop_
_entity.id
_entity.type
_entity.pdbx_description
1 polymer ?
#
loop_
_entity_poly.entity_id
_entity_poly.type
_entity_poly.pdbx_seq_one_letter_code
_entity_poly.pdbx_strand_id
1 'polypeptide(L)'
;CGGSCGTCAQGEQCSASGVCTCVPNCNGRNCGDDGCGGSCGSCDSDEFCSSFGSCECSPNCNGRNCGDNGCGGSCGSCFDGQSCNANGVCECISNCDGRNCGDDGCG
;
A
#
# COMPACT_ATOMS: atom_id res chain seq x y z
N CYS A 1 -35.09 43.33 14.09
CA CYS A 1 -33.93 42.45 14.37
C CYS A 1 -33.76 41.51 13.18
N GLY A 2 -32.70 41.69 12.39
CA GLY A 2 -32.48 40.95 11.14
C GLY A 2 -31.01 40.99 10.68
N GLY A 3 -30.08 41.04 11.64
CA GLY A 3 -28.65 41.07 11.36
C GLY A 3 -28.03 39.68 11.56
N SER A 4 -27.13 39.28 10.65
CA SER A 4 -26.31 38.08 10.75
C SER A 4 -25.22 38.24 11.81
N CYS A 5 -25.13 37.31 12.76
CA CYS A 5 -24.09 37.23 13.79
C CYS A 5 -22.78 36.65 13.21
N GLY A 6 -22.06 37.46 12.43
CA GLY A 6 -20.73 37.12 11.91
C GLY A 6 -20.69 35.97 10.88
N THR A 7 -19.48 35.53 10.54
CA THR A 7 -19.20 34.42 9.61
C THR A 7 -18.18 33.47 10.24
N CYS A 8 -18.30 32.18 9.97
CA CYS A 8 -17.31 31.19 10.42
C CYS A 8 -15.99 31.30 9.63
N ALA A 9 -14.91 30.77 10.20
CA ALA A 9 -13.60 30.76 9.55
C ALA A 9 -13.59 29.80 8.35
N GLN A 10 -12.55 29.89 7.52
CA GLN A 10 -12.39 28.97 6.39
C GLN A 10 -12.26 27.53 6.89
N GLY A 11 -13.08 26.61 6.34
CA GLY A 11 -13.13 25.21 6.77
C GLY A 11 -14.17 24.93 7.86
N GLU A 12 -14.96 25.91 8.28
CA GLU A 12 -16.03 25.74 9.27
C GLU A 12 -17.42 26.07 8.70
N GLN A 13 -18.45 25.43 9.24
CA GLN A 13 -19.85 25.69 8.94
C GLN A 13 -20.63 26.07 10.20
N CYS A 14 -21.60 26.98 10.03
CA CYS A 14 -22.50 27.38 11.10
C CYS A 14 -23.54 26.27 11.33
N SER A 15 -23.51 25.65 12.49
CA SER A 15 -24.51 24.66 12.91
C SER A 15 -25.87 25.31 13.18
N ALA A 16 -26.93 24.48 13.28
CA ALA A 16 -28.28 24.95 13.65
C ALA A 16 -28.34 25.67 15.01
N SER A 17 -27.36 25.44 15.88
CA SER A 17 -27.22 26.09 17.19
C SER A 17 -26.46 27.42 17.14
N GLY A 18 -26.03 27.87 15.96
CA GLY A 18 -25.26 29.11 15.78
C GLY A 18 -23.78 28.99 16.16
N VAL A 19 -23.26 27.76 16.23
CA VAL A 19 -21.86 27.47 16.58
C VAL A 19 -21.10 27.06 15.32
N CYS A 20 -19.90 27.62 15.11
CA CYS A 20 -19.02 27.19 14.03
C CYS A 20 -18.44 25.81 14.34
N THR A 21 -18.58 24.91 13.38
CA THR A 21 -18.15 23.51 13.46
C THR A 21 -17.24 23.19 12.29
N CYS A 22 -16.17 22.43 12.54
CA CYS A 22 -15.24 22.04 11.49
C CYS A 22 -15.95 21.20 10.42
N VAL A 23 -15.63 21.44 9.16
CA VAL A 23 -16.15 20.69 8.00
C VAL A 23 -15.08 19.72 7.53
N PRO A 24 -15.25 18.41 7.73
CA PRO A 24 -14.36 17.39 7.21
C PRO A 24 -14.15 17.55 5.70
N ASN A 25 -12.90 17.47 5.23
CA ASN A 25 -12.58 17.54 3.82
C ASN A 25 -11.82 16.30 3.34
N CYS A 26 -12.56 15.45 2.62
CA CYS A 26 -12.05 14.19 2.06
C CYS A 26 -12.07 14.17 0.53
N ASN A 27 -12.14 15.34 -0.12
CA ASN A 27 -12.20 15.39 -1.59
C ASN A 27 -10.96 14.74 -2.21
N GLY A 28 -11.19 13.65 -2.95
CA GLY A 28 -10.13 12.87 -3.60
C GLY A 28 -9.32 11.98 -2.66
N ARG A 29 -9.74 11.81 -1.40
CA ARG A 29 -9.08 10.95 -0.41
C ARG A 29 -9.98 9.80 0.00
N ASN A 30 -9.42 8.61 0.17
CA ASN A 30 -10.11 7.42 0.71
C ASN A 30 -9.54 6.97 2.07
N CYS A 31 -8.48 7.63 2.55
CA CYS A 31 -7.87 7.40 3.85
C CYS A 31 -7.20 8.67 4.40
N GLY A 32 -6.83 8.64 5.69
CA GLY A 32 -6.09 9.71 6.36
C GLY A 32 -6.99 10.75 7.01
N ASP A 33 -6.37 11.74 7.66
CA ASP A 33 -7.06 12.76 8.45
C ASP A 33 -7.98 13.65 7.59
N ASP A 34 -9.14 14.00 8.13
CA ASP A 34 -10.17 14.82 7.48
C ASP A 34 -10.05 16.33 7.72
N GLY A 35 -9.01 16.76 8.43
CA GLY A 35 -8.75 18.15 8.83
C GLY A 35 -9.52 18.61 10.07
N CYS A 36 -10.37 17.75 10.63
CA CYS A 36 -11.27 18.06 11.75
C CYS A 36 -11.11 17.09 12.93
N GLY A 37 -10.04 16.28 12.93
CA GLY A 37 -9.76 15.27 13.96
C GLY A 37 -10.49 13.94 13.73
N GLY A 38 -11.16 13.78 12.59
CA GLY A 38 -11.70 12.52 12.10
C GLY A 38 -10.83 11.91 10.99
N SER A 39 -11.38 10.94 10.27
CA SER A 39 -10.68 10.26 9.16
C SER A 39 -11.57 10.16 7.93
N CYS A 40 -10.97 10.32 6.76
CA CYS A 40 -11.60 10.14 5.45
C CYS A 40 -11.86 8.67 5.09
N GLY A 41 -11.31 7.73 5.87
CA GLY A 41 -11.50 6.31 5.69
C GLY A 41 -10.37 5.50 6.32
N SER A 42 -10.18 4.27 5.85
CA SER A 42 -9.09 3.38 6.25
C SER A 42 -8.76 2.48 5.08
N CYS A 43 -7.49 2.09 4.96
CA CYS A 43 -7.05 1.16 3.93
C CYS A 43 -7.17 -0.28 4.40
N ASP A 44 -7.12 -1.22 3.45
CA ASP A 44 -7.07 -2.64 3.79
C ASP A 44 -5.75 -3.00 4.50
N SER A 45 -5.68 -4.18 5.10
CA SER A 45 -4.56 -4.56 5.98
C SER A 45 -3.20 -4.63 5.27
N ASP A 46 -3.20 -4.79 3.95
CA ASP A 46 -2.00 -4.90 3.11
C ASP A 46 -1.65 -3.57 2.39
N GLU A 47 -2.42 -2.52 2.68
CA GLU A 47 -2.27 -1.19 2.10
C GLU A 47 -1.84 -0.18 3.15
N PHE A 48 -1.17 0.88 2.71
CA PHE A 48 -0.86 2.04 3.52
C PHE A 48 -1.54 3.27 2.95
N CYS A 49 -1.87 4.21 3.82
CA CYS A 49 -2.38 5.49 3.38
C CYS A 49 -1.23 6.37 2.92
N SER A 50 -1.19 6.72 1.64
CA SER A 50 -0.17 7.62 1.10
C SER A 50 -0.42 9.07 1.53
N SER A 51 0.57 9.93 1.36
CA SER A 51 0.46 11.36 1.71
C SER A 51 -0.66 12.07 0.94
N PHE A 52 -1.02 11.56 -0.24
CA PHE A 52 -2.14 12.06 -1.05
C PHE A 52 -3.51 11.63 -0.50
N GLY A 53 -3.56 10.78 0.53
CA GLY A 53 -4.80 10.22 1.08
C GLY A 53 -5.40 9.13 0.19
N SER A 54 -4.54 8.46 -0.59
CA SER A 54 -4.90 7.29 -1.40
C SER A 54 -4.33 6.03 -0.74
N CYS A 55 -5.12 4.97 -0.66
CA CYS A 55 -4.63 3.65 -0.28
C CYS A 55 -3.74 3.08 -1.37
N GLU A 56 -2.52 2.73 -0.99
CA GLU A 56 -1.51 2.16 -1.87
C GLU A 56 -1.01 0.84 -1.27
N CYS A 57 -0.84 -0.18 -2.11
CA CYS A 57 -0.36 -1.47 -1.67
C CYS A 57 1.13 -1.40 -1.26
N SER A 58 1.48 -1.99 -0.12
CA SER A 58 2.87 -2.04 0.36
C SER A 58 3.54 -3.35 -0.08
N PRO A 59 4.46 -3.33 -1.06
CA PRO A 59 5.08 -4.56 -1.53
C PRO A 59 5.94 -5.20 -0.43
N ASN A 60 5.72 -6.49 -0.17
CA ASN A 60 6.43 -7.22 0.88
C ASN A 60 7.36 -8.28 0.28
N CYS A 61 8.66 -8.02 0.41
CA CYS A 61 9.73 -8.90 -0.05
C CYS A 61 10.68 -9.34 1.07
N ASN A 62 10.23 -9.26 2.33
CA ASN A 62 11.07 -9.63 3.46
C ASN A 62 11.51 -11.10 3.37
N GLY A 63 12.83 -11.32 3.25
CA GLY A 63 13.44 -12.64 3.13
C GLY A 63 13.25 -13.32 1.77
N ARG A 64 12.71 -12.63 0.77
CA ARG A 64 12.45 -13.16 -0.58
C ARG A 64 13.32 -12.45 -1.61
N ASN A 65 13.88 -13.19 -2.56
CA ASN A 65 14.63 -12.63 -3.71
C ASN A 65 13.93 -12.90 -5.06
N CYS A 66 12.79 -13.57 -5.05
CA CYS A 66 11.97 -13.83 -6.23
C CYS A 66 10.49 -14.04 -5.88
N GLY A 67 9.63 -13.95 -6.91
CA GLY A 67 8.19 -14.18 -6.81
C GLY A 67 7.38 -12.93 -6.47
N ASP A 68 6.05 -13.07 -6.44
CA ASP A 68 5.11 -11.97 -6.27
C ASP A 68 5.31 -11.20 -4.95
N ASN A 69 5.23 -9.86 -4.99
CA ASN A 69 5.42 -8.98 -3.84
C ASN A 69 4.12 -8.64 -3.07
N GLY A 70 2.99 -9.26 -3.42
CA GLY A 70 1.66 -9.02 -2.85
C GLY A 70 0.90 -7.85 -3.49
N CYS A 71 1.55 -7.07 -4.36
CA CYS A 71 1.02 -5.84 -4.94
C CYS A 71 1.03 -5.84 -6.48
N GLY A 72 0.98 -7.02 -7.09
CA GLY A 72 1.02 -7.18 -8.55
C GLY A 72 2.40 -6.93 -9.19
N GLY A 73 3.45 -6.81 -8.37
CA GLY A 73 4.85 -6.76 -8.79
C GLY A 73 5.62 -7.99 -8.33
N SER A 74 6.95 -7.98 -8.50
CA SER A 74 7.83 -9.08 -8.09
C SER A 74 8.94 -8.58 -7.16
N CYS A 75 9.34 -9.43 -6.20
CA CYS A 75 10.48 -9.21 -5.31
C CYS A 75 11.84 -9.37 -5.98
N GLY A 76 11.85 -9.90 -7.20
CA GLY A 76 13.05 -10.10 -7.99
C GLY A 76 12.86 -11.15 -9.06
N SER A 77 13.97 -11.69 -9.56
CA SER A 77 13.98 -12.77 -10.55
C SER A 77 15.20 -13.64 -10.32
N CYS A 78 15.06 -14.94 -10.53
CA CYS A 78 16.17 -15.86 -10.42
C CYS A 78 17.02 -15.82 -11.69
N PHE A 79 18.32 -16.10 -11.54
CA PHE A 79 19.21 -16.21 -12.69
C PHE A 79 18.93 -17.50 -13.48
N ASP A 80 19.47 -17.58 -14.70
CA ASP A 80 19.35 -18.78 -15.53
C ASP A 80 19.84 -20.02 -14.78
N GLY A 81 19.06 -21.10 -14.85
CA GLY A 81 19.33 -22.34 -14.11
C GLY A 81 18.83 -22.36 -12.67
N GLN A 82 18.12 -21.33 -12.21
CA GLN A 82 17.48 -21.29 -10.88
C GLN A 82 15.95 -21.19 -10.99
N SER A 83 15.24 -21.80 -10.05
CA SER A 83 13.79 -21.66 -9.89
C SER A 83 13.49 -20.93 -8.60
N CYS A 84 12.42 -20.13 -8.62
CA CYS A 84 11.87 -19.56 -7.40
C CYS A 84 11.09 -20.63 -6.64
N ASN A 85 11.50 -20.95 -5.41
CA ASN A 85 10.76 -21.88 -4.56
C ASN A 85 9.54 -21.20 -3.92
N ALA A 86 8.71 -21.98 -3.21
CA ALA A 86 7.52 -21.47 -2.53
C ALA A 86 7.82 -20.44 -1.43
N ASN A 87 9.03 -20.45 -0.88
CA ASN A 87 9.48 -19.47 0.12
C ASN A 87 10.01 -18.17 -0.52
N GLY A 88 9.98 -18.05 -1.85
CA GLY A 88 10.51 -16.89 -2.56
C GLY A 88 12.03 -16.80 -2.57
N VAL A 89 12.70 -17.96 -2.47
CA VAL A 89 14.16 -18.07 -2.55
C VAL A 89 14.53 -18.76 -3.86
N CYS A 90 15.48 -18.18 -4.59
CA CYS A 90 16.06 -18.80 -5.77
C CYS A 90 16.92 -20.00 -5.39
N GLU A 91 16.55 -21.16 -5.92
CA GLU A 91 17.26 -22.42 -5.75
C GLU A 91 17.75 -22.93 -7.10
N CYS A 92 18.92 -23.56 -7.09
CA CYS A 92 19.49 -24.14 -8.29
C CYS A 92 18.64 -25.33 -8.76
N ILE A 93 18.38 -25.38 -10.07
CA ILE A 93 17.70 -26.50 -10.69
C ILE A 93 18.78 -27.43 -11.22
N SER A 94 18.85 -28.65 -10.69
CA SER A 94 19.76 -29.68 -11.17
C SER A 94 19.54 -29.90 -12.66
N ASN A 95 20.57 -29.68 -13.48
CA ASN A 95 20.50 -29.92 -14.91
C ASN A 95 21.28 -31.19 -15.28
N CYS A 96 20.54 -32.30 -15.35
CA CYS A 96 21.03 -33.60 -15.78
C CYS A 96 20.59 -33.97 -17.21
N ASP A 97 20.09 -33.00 -18.00
CA ASP A 97 19.55 -33.30 -19.34
C ASP A 97 20.60 -34.01 -20.20
N GLY A 98 20.29 -35.25 -20.57
CA GLY A 98 21.14 -36.11 -21.41
C GLY A 98 22.38 -36.70 -20.73
N ARG A 99 22.51 -36.61 -19.40
CA ARG A 99 23.70 -37.11 -18.66
C ARG A 99 23.32 -38.19 -17.65
N ASN A 100 24.16 -39.24 -17.58
CA ASN A 100 24.01 -40.36 -16.63
C ASN A 100 24.91 -40.23 -15.39
N CYS A 101 25.96 -39.39 -15.44
CA CYS A 101 26.84 -39.07 -14.31
C CYS A 101 27.55 -37.72 -14.57
N GLY A 102 27.97 -37.04 -13.49
CA GLY A 102 28.66 -35.74 -13.53
C GLY A 102 28.01 -34.70 -12.63
N ASP A 103 28.60 -33.51 -12.60
CA ASP A 103 28.07 -32.33 -11.91
C ASP A 103 26.76 -31.85 -12.56
N ASP A 104 25.78 -31.51 -11.74
CA ASP A 104 24.43 -31.09 -12.15
C ASP A 104 24.31 -29.57 -12.38
N GLY A 105 25.43 -28.86 -12.37
CA GLY A 105 25.49 -27.40 -12.46
C GLY A 105 25.23 -26.70 -11.12
N CYS A 106 25.04 -27.46 -10.05
CA CYS A 106 24.66 -26.98 -8.73
C CYS A 106 25.65 -27.43 -7.64
N GLY A 107 26.92 -27.02 -7.74
CA GLY A 107 27.89 -27.05 -6.64
C GLY A 107 28.79 -28.28 -6.55
#